data_AF-A0A9K3PVC7-F1
#
_entry.id   AF-A0A9K3PVC7-F1
#
_cell.length_a   1.000
_cell.length_b   1.000
_cell.length_c   1.000
_cell.angle_alpha   90.00
_cell.angle_beta   90.00
_cell.angle_gamma   90.00
#
_symmetry.space_group_name_H-M   'P 1'
#
loop_
_entity.id
_entity.type
_entity.pdbx_description
1 polymer ?
#
loop_
_entity_poly.entity_id
_entity_poly.type
_entity_poly.pdbx_seq_one_letter_code
_entity_poly.pdbx_strand_id
1 'polypeptide(L)'
;MTKFTAALLASLAASSSAFVQKPAQSTASALKATGFEEVGGKPFDPLNLAKLGTGESFDTFPNMFPDIQYLQESEIKHGRQAMLAWTGVWATHQGGLGLGLKFPGFPDEPDWTKALGTFAKEQPAWFFGILLFISICEGESVGHSGDNFRGKSTKTPGDLNFDYLGLKKKLSAEQYERYKIVEVKNGRAAMIAMASLFAFESIPGSVPIMDVLGAS
;
A
#
# COMPACT_ATOMS: atom_id res chain seq x y z
N MET A 1 51.17 13.11 50.79
CA MET A 1 50.88 12.25 49.63
C MET A 1 49.48 12.56 49.08
N THR A 2 49.27 13.74 48.49
CA THR A 2 47.91 14.18 48.07
C THR A 2 47.90 15.13 46.87
N LYS A 3 49.03 15.36 46.19
CA LYS A 3 49.12 16.31 45.07
C LYS A 3 49.42 15.68 43.70
N PHE A 4 49.61 14.37 43.63
CA PHE A 4 49.93 13.67 42.36
C PHE A 4 48.73 12.98 41.70
N THR A 5 47.61 12.82 42.41
CA THR A 5 46.44 12.08 41.92
C THR A 5 45.46 12.92 41.09
N ALA A 6 45.53 14.26 41.18
CA ALA A 6 44.60 15.15 40.46
C ALA A 6 45.01 15.42 39.01
N ALA A 7 46.30 15.35 38.67
CA ALA A 7 46.78 15.66 37.32
C ALA A 7 46.51 14.53 36.30
N LEU A 8 46.46 13.28 36.76
CA LEU A 8 46.24 12.12 35.88
C LEU A 8 44.77 11.93 35.46
N LEU A 9 43.83 12.44 36.25
CA LEU A 9 42.40 12.42 35.95
C LEU A 9 41.98 13.53 34.96
N ALA A 10 42.74 14.62 34.88
CA ALA A 10 42.47 15.71 33.94
C ALA A 10 42.90 15.38 32.49
N SER A 11 43.91 14.52 32.30
CA SER A 11 44.39 14.10 30.97
C SER A 11 43.52 13.02 30.30
N LEU A 12 42.67 12.32 31.06
CA LEU A 12 41.73 11.31 30.53
C LEU A 12 40.39 11.90 30.06
N ALA A 13 40.07 13.14 30.45
CA ALA A 13 38.87 13.84 30.02
C ALA A 13 39.04 14.62 28.71
N ALA A 14 40.27 14.71 28.17
CA ALA A 14 40.59 15.53 27.00
C ALA A 14 40.62 14.76 25.66
N SER A 15 40.40 13.44 25.67
CA SER A 15 40.50 12.61 24.45
C SER A 15 39.19 12.36 23.71
N SER A 16 38.07 12.94 24.14
CA SER A 16 36.74 12.65 23.57
C SER A 16 36.21 13.67 22.53
N SER A 17 37.00 14.67 22.11
CA SER A 17 36.49 15.75 21.23
C SER A 17 37.06 15.78 19.81
N ALA A 18 37.80 14.75 19.36
CA ALA A 18 38.43 14.76 18.03
C ALA A 18 37.65 14.07 16.90
N PHE A 19 36.44 13.57 17.15
CA PHE A 19 35.57 13.03 16.09
C PHE A 19 34.20 13.71 16.08
N VAL A 20 34.17 15.01 15.79
CA VAL A 20 32.96 15.62 15.23
C VAL A 20 32.96 15.28 13.74
N GLN A 21 32.27 14.20 13.37
CA GLN A 21 31.90 14.01 11.97
C GLN A 21 31.11 15.24 11.54
N LYS A 22 31.68 16.04 10.63
CA LYS A 22 30.92 17.03 9.86
C LYS A 22 29.65 16.31 9.38
N PRO A 23 28.44 16.80 9.67
CA PRO A 23 27.25 16.16 9.13
C PRO A 23 27.46 16.12 7.63
N ALA A 24 27.57 14.91 7.08
CA ALA A 24 27.59 14.74 5.65
C ALA A 24 26.29 15.41 5.19
N GLN A 25 26.42 16.53 4.47
CA GLN A 25 25.33 17.03 3.66
C GLN A 25 25.08 15.90 2.67
N SER A 26 24.14 15.04 3.04
CA SER A 26 23.41 14.22 2.11
C SER A 26 22.78 15.22 1.16
N THR A 27 23.48 15.51 0.07
CA THR A 27 22.83 15.95 -1.15
C THR A 27 22.07 14.73 -1.63
N ALA A 28 20.95 14.44 -0.95
CA ALA A 28 19.86 13.73 -1.56
C ALA A 28 19.43 14.65 -2.70
N SER A 29 20.05 14.46 -3.87
CA SER A 29 19.38 14.74 -5.13
C SER A 29 18.18 13.82 -5.10
N ALA A 30 17.08 14.34 -4.54
CA ALA A 30 15.79 13.71 -4.71
C ALA A 30 15.53 13.81 -6.20
N LEU A 31 15.95 12.77 -6.93
CA LEU A 31 15.47 12.55 -8.28
C LEU A 31 13.95 12.64 -8.15
N LYS A 32 13.35 13.65 -8.76
CA LYS A 32 11.93 13.91 -8.63
C LYS A 32 11.22 12.65 -9.10
N ALA A 33 10.68 11.89 -8.15
CA ALA A 33 10.09 10.60 -8.47
C ALA A 33 8.95 10.86 -9.44
N THR A 34 9.01 10.22 -10.61
CA THR A 34 8.00 10.30 -11.67
C THR A 34 7.02 9.15 -11.57
N GLY A 35 7.34 8.09 -10.82
CA GLY A 35 6.54 6.88 -10.72
C GLY A 35 6.73 5.91 -11.89
N PHE A 36 7.63 6.24 -12.83
CA PHE A 36 7.93 5.48 -14.03
C PHE A 36 9.40 5.05 -14.12
N GLU A 37 10.13 5.09 -13.01
CA GLU A 37 11.55 4.78 -12.95
C GLU A 37 11.84 3.35 -13.42
N GLU A 38 10.95 2.41 -13.11
CA GLU A 38 11.06 0.99 -13.45
C GLU A 38 10.73 0.70 -14.93
N VAL A 39 10.09 1.63 -15.63
CA VAL A 39 9.57 1.47 -17.01
C VAL A 39 10.19 2.47 -17.99
N GLY A 40 11.38 3.01 -17.68
CA GLY A 40 12.13 3.88 -18.59
C GLY A 40 11.63 5.33 -18.61
N GLY A 41 10.98 5.79 -17.55
CA GLY A 41 10.55 7.18 -17.38
C GLY A 41 9.34 7.60 -18.22
N LYS A 42 8.65 6.64 -18.85
CA LYS A 42 7.46 6.87 -19.68
C LYS A 42 6.23 6.16 -19.10
N PRO A 43 5.01 6.69 -19.34
CA PRO A 43 3.79 5.97 -19.02
C PRO A 43 3.78 4.58 -19.65
N PHE A 44 3.57 3.55 -18.82
CA PHE A 44 3.50 2.17 -19.27
C PHE A 44 2.07 1.80 -19.65
N ASP A 45 1.73 1.95 -20.93
CA ASP A 45 0.47 1.49 -21.51
C ASP A 45 0.74 0.80 -22.87
N PRO A 46 1.21 -0.46 -22.86
CA PRO A 46 1.57 -1.17 -24.10
C PRO A 46 0.36 -1.53 -24.97
N LEU A 47 -0.82 -1.64 -24.36
CA LEU A 47 -2.06 -2.04 -25.03
C LEU A 47 -2.97 -0.85 -25.37
N ASN A 48 -2.56 0.38 -25.05
CA ASN A 48 -3.35 1.61 -25.22
C ASN A 48 -4.73 1.54 -24.55
N LEU A 49 -4.84 0.89 -23.39
CA LEU A 49 -6.13 0.72 -22.69
C LEU A 49 -6.70 2.06 -22.23
N ALA A 50 -5.85 3.04 -21.90
CA ALA A 50 -6.31 4.36 -21.51
C ALA A 50 -6.95 5.15 -22.67
N LYS A 51 -6.65 4.80 -23.93
CA LYS A 51 -7.19 5.45 -25.13
C LYS A 51 -8.49 4.82 -25.61
N LEU A 52 -8.94 3.75 -24.97
CA LEU A 52 -10.15 3.03 -25.34
C LEU A 52 -11.42 3.85 -25.00
N GLY A 53 -11.37 4.66 -23.94
CA GLY A 53 -12.45 5.56 -23.53
C GLY A 53 -12.49 6.92 -24.22
N THR A 54 -11.41 7.34 -24.88
CA THR A 54 -11.27 8.70 -25.43
C THR A 54 -11.79 8.85 -26.87
N GLY A 55 -12.32 7.77 -27.47
CA GLY A 55 -12.90 7.80 -28.82
C GLY A 55 -11.87 7.83 -29.96
N GLU A 56 -10.58 7.76 -29.66
CA GLU A 56 -9.49 7.59 -30.65
C GLU A 56 -9.35 6.13 -31.12
N SER A 57 -10.01 5.21 -30.41
CA SER A 57 -10.04 3.78 -30.71
C SER A 57 -11.15 3.47 -31.71
N PHE A 58 -10.81 2.80 -32.80
CA PHE A 58 -11.74 2.37 -33.84
C PHE A 58 -12.82 1.45 -33.24
N ASP A 59 -14.10 1.81 -33.41
CA ASP A 59 -15.28 0.96 -33.14
C ASP A 59 -15.63 0.68 -31.66
N THR A 60 -15.53 1.68 -30.78
CA THR A 60 -16.05 1.58 -29.41
C THR A 60 -17.39 2.31 -29.25
N PHE A 61 -18.41 1.61 -28.73
CA PHE A 61 -19.69 2.22 -28.37
C PHE A 61 -19.49 3.38 -27.36
N PRO A 62 -20.19 4.52 -27.52
CA PRO A 62 -19.99 5.69 -26.65
C PRO A 62 -20.24 5.35 -25.17
N ASN A 63 -19.34 5.79 -24.28
CA ASN A 63 -19.42 5.60 -22.83
C ASN A 63 -19.50 4.13 -22.36
N MET A 64 -18.92 3.18 -23.10
CA MET A 64 -18.76 1.80 -22.63
C MET A 64 -17.40 1.52 -21.99
N PHE A 65 -16.43 2.39 -22.22
CA PHE A 65 -15.12 2.32 -21.58
C PHE A 65 -14.98 3.44 -20.55
N PRO A 66 -14.35 3.16 -19.40
CA PRO A 66 -14.17 4.14 -18.35
C PRO A 66 -13.19 5.24 -18.78
N ASP A 67 -13.44 6.46 -18.31
CA ASP A 67 -12.48 7.55 -18.38
C ASP A 67 -11.24 7.28 -17.50
N ILE A 68 -10.14 7.99 -17.81
CA ILE A 68 -8.89 7.88 -17.06
C ILE A 68 -9.05 8.19 -15.56
N GLN A 69 -9.96 9.08 -15.19
CA GLN A 69 -10.25 9.37 -13.76
C GLN A 69 -10.75 8.12 -13.04
N TYR A 70 -11.65 7.36 -13.66
CA TYR A 70 -12.16 6.11 -13.11
C TYR A 70 -11.08 5.04 -13.05
N LEU A 71 -10.22 4.94 -14.07
CA LEU A 71 -9.10 4.00 -14.09
C LEU A 71 -8.09 4.28 -12.96
N GLN A 72 -7.74 5.55 -12.74
CA GLN A 72 -6.84 5.97 -11.67
C GLN A 72 -7.44 5.66 -10.28
N GLU A 73 -8.71 5.95 -10.07
CA GLU A 73 -9.38 5.63 -8.82
C GLU A 73 -9.47 4.11 -8.60
N SER A 74 -9.74 3.35 -9.66
CA SER A 74 -9.80 1.89 -9.62
C SER A 74 -8.45 1.28 -9.26
N GLU A 75 -7.35 1.78 -9.84
CA GLU A 75 -5.99 1.34 -9.51
C GLU A 75 -5.67 1.57 -8.03
N ILE A 76 -5.97 2.77 -7.50
CA ILE A 76 -5.71 3.10 -6.09
C ILE A 76 -6.57 2.22 -5.17
N LYS A 77 -7.84 1.98 -5.51
CA LYS A 77 -8.75 1.16 -4.70
C LYS A 77 -8.31 -0.30 -4.64
N HIS A 78 -7.98 -0.90 -5.79
CA HIS A 78 -7.44 -2.27 -5.84
C HIS A 78 -6.10 -2.37 -5.12
N GLY A 79 -5.22 -1.35 -5.24
CA GLY A 79 -3.97 -1.28 -4.51
C GLY A 79 -4.16 -1.27 -2.99
N ARG A 80 -5.06 -0.42 -2.47
CA ARG A 80 -5.38 -0.37 -1.03
C ARG A 80 -5.98 -1.66 -0.51
N GLN A 81 -6.92 -2.26 -1.24
CA GLN A 81 -7.52 -3.55 -0.88
C GLN A 81 -6.48 -4.67 -0.88
N ALA A 82 -5.60 -4.72 -1.88
CA ALA A 82 -4.54 -5.72 -1.97
C ALA A 82 -3.50 -5.58 -0.85
N MET A 83 -3.13 -4.35 -0.47
CA MET A 83 -2.21 -4.12 0.66
C MET A 83 -2.78 -4.64 1.98
N LEU A 84 -4.07 -4.41 2.24
CA LEU A 84 -4.76 -4.92 3.42
C LEU A 84 -4.91 -6.44 3.37
N ALA A 85 -5.31 -7.00 2.22
CA ALA A 85 -5.51 -8.43 2.05
C ALA A 85 -4.21 -9.22 2.23
N TRP A 86 -3.12 -8.80 1.58
CA TRP A 86 -1.82 -9.47 1.68
C TRP A 86 -1.28 -9.45 3.12
N THR A 87 -1.35 -8.29 3.78
CA THR A 87 -0.93 -8.16 5.18
C THR A 87 -1.80 -8.99 6.11
N GLY A 88 -3.11 -9.09 5.84
CA GLY A 88 -4.04 -9.93 6.58
C GLY A 88 -3.67 -11.40 6.51
N VAL A 89 -3.51 -11.95 5.30
CA VAL A 89 -3.12 -13.36 5.09
C VAL A 89 -1.77 -13.66 5.75
N TRP A 90 -0.77 -12.79 5.57
CA TRP A 90 0.54 -12.98 6.18
C TRP A 90 0.51 -12.90 7.72
N ALA A 91 -0.28 -11.99 8.29
CA ALA A 91 -0.39 -11.81 9.73
C ALA A 91 -1.07 -13.00 10.42
N THR A 92 -2.09 -13.60 9.79
CA THR A 92 -2.87 -14.71 10.37
C THR A 92 -2.28 -16.08 10.06
N HIS A 93 -1.39 -16.21 9.08
CA HIS A 93 -0.76 -17.48 8.74
C HIS A 93 0.05 -18.04 9.93
N GLN A 94 -0.18 -19.32 10.24
CA GLN A 94 0.44 -20.01 11.36
C GLN A 94 1.58 -20.91 10.86
N GLY A 95 2.79 -20.71 11.38
CA GLY A 95 3.97 -21.47 10.98
C GLY A 95 4.79 -20.79 9.89
N GLY A 96 5.94 -21.39 9.56
CA GLY A 96 6.88 -20.84 8.57
C GLY A 96 7.33 -19.41 8.91
N LEU A 97 7.16 -18.50 7.94
CA LEU A 97 7.41 -17.06 8.07
C LEU A 97 6.18 -16.24 8.51
N GLY A 98 5.06 -16.90 8.82
CA GLY A 98 3.83 -16.27 9.27
C GLY A 98 3.95 -15.71 10.69
N LEU A 99 3.17 -14.66 10.99
CA LEU A 99 3.18 -14.03 12.33
C LEU A 99 2.29 -14.76 13.35
N GLY A 100 1.33 -15.57 12.90
CA GLY A 100 0.39 -16.29 13.76
C GLY A 100 -0.41 -15.39 14.71
N LEU A 101 -0.64 -14.13 14.33
CA LEU A 101 -1.38 -13.17 15.14
C LEU A 101 -2.86 -13.55 15.17
N LYS A 102 -3.40 -13.60 16.37
CA LYS A 102 -4.80 -13.97 16.62
C LYS A 102 -5.41 -13.08 17.68
N PHE A 103 -6.63 -12.64 17.41
CA PHE A 103 -7.42 -11.89 18.38
C PHE A 103 -8.16 -12.88 19.29
N PRO A 104 -8.03 -12.73 20.62
CA PRO A 104 -8.76 -13.60 21.55
C PRO A 104 -10.27 -13.41 21.35
N GLY A 105 -11.01 -14.51 21.17
CA GLY A 105 -12.46 -14.51 20.98
C GLY A 105 -12.94 -14.59 19.52
N PHE A 106 -12.02 -14.68 18.55
CA PHE A 106 -12.35 -14.91 17.13
C PHE A 106 -12.03 -16.36 16.71
N PRO A 107 -12.69 -16.88 15.65
CA PRO A 107 -12.43 -18.24 15.14
C PRO A 107 -10.96 -18.45 14.77
N ASP A 108 -10.47 -19.65 15.05
CA ASP A 108 -9.14 -20.10 14.66
C ASP A 108 -9.25 -20.92 13.38
N GLU A 109 -9.05 -20.27 12.23
CA GLU A 109 -8.98 -20.93 10.92
C GLU A 109 -7.60 -20.66 10.30
N PRO A 110 -6.78 -21.70 10.08
CA PRO A 110 -5.42 -21.53 9.53
C PRO A 110 -5.43 -21.18 8.04
N ASP A 111 -6.49 -21.57 7.32
CA ASP A 111 -6.64 -21.37 5.89
C ASP A 111 -7.45 -20.10 5.60
N TRP A 112 -6.80 -19.11 4.98
CA TRP A 112 -7.39 -17.83 4.62
C TRP A 112 -8.55 -17.96 3.62
N THR A 113 -8.61 -19.04 2.83
CA THR A 113 -9.70 -19.27 1.86
C THR A 113 -11.02 -19.61 2.54
N LYS A 114 -10.97 -20.25 3.71
CA LYS A 114 -12.14 -20.66 4.50
C LYS A 114 -12.47 -19.67 5.62
N ALA A 115 -11.48 -18.89 6.07
CA ALA A 115 -11.59 -17.99 7.22
C ALA A 115 -12.79 -17.03 7.14
N LEU A 116 -13.10 -16.49 5.96
CA LEU A 116 -14.25 -15.60 5.77
C LEU A 116 -15.59 -16.30 6.07
N GLY A 117 -15.75 -17.54 5.61
CA GLY A 117 -16.96 -18.33 5.80
C GLY A 117 -17.15 -18.74 7.25
N THR A 118 -16.06 -19.09 7.94
CA THR A 118 -16.06 -19.40 9.38
C THR A 118 -16.41 -18.14 10.19
N PHE A 119 -15.80 -17.00 9.88
CA PHE A 119 -16.09 -15.72 10.53
C PHE A 119 -17.56 -15.28 10.38
N ALA A 120 -18.12 -15.41 9.18
CA ALA A 120 -19.52 -15.06 8.93
C ALA A 120 -20.52 -15.95 9.69
N LYS A 121 -20.18 -17.22 9.92
CA LYS A 121 -21.02 -18.18 10.66
C LYS A 121 -20.96 -17.97 12.16
N GLU A 122 -19.76 -17.82 12.71
CA GLU A 122 -19.55 -17.75 14.16
C GLU A 122 -19.79 -16.34 14.72
N GLN A 123 -19.52 -15.29 13.94
CA GLN A 123 -19.61 -13.90 14.37
C GLN A 123 -20.45 -13.05 13.39
N PRO A 124 -21.74 -13.40 13.16
CA PRO A 124 -22.57 -12.74 12.15
C PRO A 124 -22.79 -11.25 12.43
N ALA A 125 -22.85 -10.84 13.71
CA ALA A 125 -23.00 -9.43 14.08
C ALA A 125 -21.77 -8.59 13.68
N TRP A 126 -20.56 -9.11 13.93
CA TRP A 126 -19.32 -8.44 13.53
C TRP A 126 -19.17 -8.40 12.02
N PHE A 127 -19.44 -9.52 11.34
CA PHE A 127 -19.39 -9.59 9.89
C PHE A 127 -20.34 -8.58 9.24
N PHE A 128 -21.59 -8.52 9.69
CA PHE A 128 -22.57 -7.56 9.19
C PHE A 128 -22.16 -6.11 9.51
N GLY A 129 -21.65 -5.84 10.72
CA GLY A 129 -21.16 -4.51 11.09
C GLY A 129 -20.04 -4.01 10.17
N ILE A 130 -19.06 -4.87 9.88
CA ILE A 130 -17.95 -4.55 8.96
C ILE A 130 -18.47 -4.34 7.53
N LEU A 131 -19.34 -5.22 7.04
CA LEU A 131 -19.91 -5.12 5.69
C LEU A 131 -20.74 -3.83 5.52
N LEU A 132 -21.55 -3.49 6.53
CA LEU A 132 -22.34 -2.26 6.54
C LEU A 132 -21.42 -1.02 6.53
N PHE A 133 -20.37 -1.02 7.34
CA PHE A 133 -19.39 0.07 7.35
C PHE A 133 -18.72 0.26 5.99
N ILE A 134 -18.24 -0.83 5.37
CA ILE A 134 -17.65 -0.79 4.03
C ILE A 134 -18.66 -0.27 3.01
N SER A 135 -19.90 -0.72 3.08
CA SER A 135 -20.97 -0.30 2.15
C SER A 135 -21.26 1.19 2.24
N ILE A 136 -21.31 1.76 3.46
CA ILE A 136 -21.49 3.19 3.67
C ILE A 136 -20.28 3.97 3.16
N CYS A 137 -19.06 3.56 3.52
CA CYS A 137 -17.84 4.24 3.07
C CYS A 137 -17.71 4.25 1.53
N GLU A 138 -18.02 3.13 0.88
CA GLU A 138 -17.98 3.03 -0.58
C GLU A 138 -19.10 3.85 -1.24
N GLY A 139 -20.31 3.86 -0.67
CA GLY A 139 -21.43 4.68 -1.16
C GLY A 139 -21.15 6.17 -1.06
N GLU A 140 -20.64 6.63 0.08
CA GLU A 140 -20.24 8.02 0.31
C GLU A 140 -19.10 8.47 -0.62
N SER A 141 -18.22 7.54 -1.01
CA SER A 141 -17.09 7.84 -1.90
C SER A 141 -17.53 8.35 -3.28
N VAL A 142 -18.68 7.92 -3.78
CA VAL A 142 -19.23 8.33 -5.08
C VAL A 142 -20.34 9.36 -4.95
N GLY A 143 -21.12 9.31 -3.86
CA GLY A 143 -22.33 10.13 -3.68
C GLY A 143 -22.12 11.65 -3.79
N HIS A 144 -20.93 12.14 -3.45
CA HIS A 144 -20.61 13.56 -3.41
C HIS A 144 -19.84 14.09 -4.63
N SER A 145 -19.41 13.20 -5.53
CA SER A 145 -18.36 13.53 -6.51
C SER A 145 -18.82 13.57 -7.97
N GLY A 146 -20.03 13.08 -8.25
CA GLY A 146 -20.56 13.01 -9.61
C GLY A 146 -20.13 11.74 -10.36
N ASP A 147 -20.19 11.79 -11.70
CA ASP A 147 -19.97 10.63 -12.57
C ASP A 147 -18.49 10.48 -12.94
N ASN A 148 -17.79 9.61 -12.19
CA ASN A 148 -16.37 9.32 -12.42
C ASN A 148 -16.15 8.53 -13.72
N PHE A 149 -17.11 7.70 -14.13
CA PHE A 149 -16.97 6.83 -15.31
C PHE A 149 -16.85 7.67 -16.59
N ARG A 150 -17.52 8.83 -16.62
CA ARG A 150 -17.47 9.79 -17.74
C ARG A 150 -16.50 10.95 -17.52
N GLY A 151 -15.62 10.87 -16.52
CA GLY A 151 -14.65 11.93 -16.21
C GLY A 151 -15.28 13.24 -15.71
N LYS A 152 -16.54 13.21 -15.27
CA LYS A 152 -17.29 14.37 -14.75
C LYS A 152 -17.18 14.48 -13.23
N SER A 153 -16.16 13.85 -12.66
CA SER A 153 -15.92 13.91 -11.23
C SER A 153 -15.33 15.25 -10.83
N THR A 154 -15.76 15.78 -9.68
CA THR A 154 -15.13 16.96 -9.07
C THR A 154 -14.03 16.60 -8.07
N LYS A 155 -13.90 15.32 -7.69
CA LYS A 155 -12.87 14.88 -6.72
C LYS A 155 -11.56 14.53 -7.42
N THR A 156 -10.46 14.63 -6.67
CA THR A 156 -9.21 14.01 -7.07
C THR A 156 -9.32 12.48 -6.91
N PRO A 157 -8.95 11.67 -7.92
CA PRO A 157 -8.99 10.22 -7.82
C PRO A 157 -8.25 9.70 -6.59
N GLY A 158 -8.90 8.81 -5.83
CA GLY A 158 -8.34 8.22 -4.61
C GLY A 158 -8.43 9.08 -3.34
N ASP A 159 -8.93 10.32 -3.42
CA ASP A 159 -9.16 11.15 -2.23
C ASP A 159 -10.49 10.82 -1.56
N LEU A 160 -10.42 10.21 -0.38
CA LEU A 160 -11.57 9.85 0.45
C LEU A 160 -11.76 10.79 1.65
N ASN A 161 -11.01 11.90 1.71
CA ASN A 161 -10.97 12.81 2.86
C ASN A 161 -10.61 12.14 4.21
N PHE A 162 -10.00 10.96 4.16
CA PHE A 162 -9.57 10.20 5.33
C PHE A 162 -8.20 10.68 5.84
N ASP A 163 -8.12 11.94 6.30
CA ASP A 163 -6.90 12.52 6.90
C ASP A 163 -7.15 12.97 8.35
N TYR A 164 -7.47 12.01 9.23
CA TYR A 164 -7.67 12.28 10.66
C TYR A 164 -6.42 12.81 11.36
N LEU A 165 -5.22 12.45 10.87
CA LEU A 165 -3.93 12.87 11.44
C LEU A 165 -3.48 14.26 10.93
N GLY A 166 -4.21 14.83 9.96
CA GLY A 166 -3.92 16.13 9.37
C GLY A 166 -2.57 16.18 8.65
N LEU A 167 -2.10 15.06 8.11
CA LEU A 167 -0.80 14.93 7.47
C LEU A 167 -0.71 15.80 6.22
N LYS A 168 -1.81 15.95 5.47
CA LYS A 168 -1.86 16.81 4.27
C LYS A 168 -1.50 18.26 4.58
N LYS A 169 -1.85 18.76 5.77
CA LYS A 169 -1.57 20.14 6.20
C LYS A 169 -0.15 20.34 6.75
N LYS A 170 0.52 19.25 7.14
CA LYS A 170 1.86 19.28 7.75
C LYS A 170 2.98 19.02 6.75
N LEU A 171 2.68 18.37 5.63
CA LEU A 171 3.65 18.02 4.60
C LEU A 171 3.77 19.12 3.54
N SER A 172 4.96 19.23 2.93
CA SER A 172 5.13 20.06 1.74
C SER A 172 4.40 19.43 0.54
N ALA A 173 4.05 20.23 -0.47
CA ALA A 173 3.41 19.72 -1.69
C ALA A 173 4.26 18.64 -2.39
N GLU A 174 5.59 18.79 -2.39
CA GLU A 174 6.50 17.82 -2.97
C GLU A 174 6.53 16.49 -2.19
N GLN A 175 6.50 16.56 -0.85
CA GLN A 175 6.40 15.37 -0.03
C GLN A 175 5.07 14.65 -0.24
N TYR A 176 3.97 15.40 -0.38
CA TYR A 176 2.65 14.84 -0.64
C TYR A 176 2.59 14.06 -1.96
N GLU A 177 3.09 14.64 -3.05
CA GLU A 177 3.17 13.95 -4.35
C GLU A 177 4.07 12.71 -4.28
N ARG A 178 5.19 12.78 -3.55
CA ARG A 178 6.04 11.61 -3.33
C ARG A 178 5.28 10.48 -2.61
N TYR A 179 4.51 10.79 -1.57
CA TYR A 179 3.76 9.76 -0.84
C TYR A 179 2.65 9.12 -1.68
N LYS A 180 2.01 9.86 -2.60
CA LYS A 180 1.08 9.27 -3.58
C LYS A 180 1.77 8.25 -4.47
N ILE A 181 2.98 8.56 -4.96
CA ILE A 181 3.75 7.62 -5.79
C ILE A 181 4.13 6.38 -4.98
N VAL A 182 4.54 6.55 -3.72
CA VAL A 182 4.85 5.43 -2.81
C VAL A 182 3.62 4.54 -2.60
N GLU A 183 2.44 5.13 -2.37
CA GLU A 183 1.18 4.40 -2.23
C GLU A 183 0.86 3.59 -3.48
N VAL A 184 0.94 4.20 -4.67
CA VAL A 184 0.66 3.50 -5.93
C VAL A 184 1.64 2.36 -6.19
N LYS A 185 2.95 2.56 -5.95
CA LYS A 185 3.94 1.50 -6.14
C LYS A 185 3.76 0.34 -5.18
N ASN A 186 3.51 0.62 -3.90
CA ASN A 186 3.22 -0.42 -2.91
C ASN A 186 1.90 -1.15 -3.24
N GLY A 187 0.88 -0.42 -3.70
CA GLY A 187 -0.36 -0.99 -4.18
C GLY A 187 -0.17 -1.94 -5.36
N ARG A 188 0.63 -1.54 -6.37
CA ARG A 188 0.98 -2.40 -7.53
C ARG A 188 1.71 -3.67 -7.10
N ALA A 189 2.68 -3.55 -6.19
CA ALA A 189 3.38 -4.71 -5.64
C ALA A 189 2.43 -5.66 -4.89
N ALA A 190 1.52 -5.11 -4.07
CA ALA A 190 0.53 -5.89 -3.34
C ALA A 190 -0.49 -6.59 -4.27
N MET A 191 -0.91 -5.95 -5.35
CA MET A 191 -1.79 -6.56 -6.36
C MET A 191 -1.12 -7.79 -7.01
N ILE A 192 0.18 -7.69 -7.35
CA ILE A 192 0.96 -8.81 -7.88
C ILE A 192 1.11 -9.91 -6.81
N ALA A 193 1.33 -9.54 -5.55
CA ALA A 193 1.45 -10.50 -4.45
C ALA A 193 0.14 -11.29 -4.24
N MET A 194 -1.02 -10.62 -4.27
CA MET A 194 -2.32 -11.29 -4.17
C MET A 194 -2.60 -12.19 -5.38
N ALA A 195 -2.28 -11.74 -6.60
CA ALA A 195 -2.40 -12.59 -7.79
C ALA A 195 -1.51 -13.84 -7.69
N SER A 196 -0.32 -13.70 -7.10
CA SER A 196 0.58 -14.84 -6.85
C SER A 196 0.01 -15.82 -5.83
N LEU A 197 -0.62 -15.33 -4.76
CA LEU A 197 -1.32 -16.18 -3.78
C LEU A 197 -2.49 -16.95 -4.42
N PHE A 198 -3.29 -16.29 -5.27
CA PHE A 198 -4.38 -16.95 -5.98
C PHE A 198 -3.87 -18.02 -6.97
N ALA A 199 -2.79 -17.73 -7.68
CA ALA A 199 -2.17 -18.68 -8.60
C ALA A 199 -1.61 -19.90 -7.85
N PHE A 200 -0.94 -19.67 -6.71
CA PHE A 200 -0.37 -20.72 -5.86
C PHE A 200 -1.43 -21.73 -5.40
N GLU A 201 -2.57 -21.23 -4.91
CA GLU A 201 -3.69 -22.07 -4.44
C GLU A 201 -4.40 -22.80 -5.59
N SER A 202 -4.53 -22.15 -6.75
CA SER A 202 -5.29 -22.70 -7.88
C SER A 202 -4.48 -23.67 -8.74
N ILE A 203 -3.16 -23.44 -8.83
CA ILE A 203 -2.26 -24.17 -9.72
C ILE A 203 -0.99 -24.52 -8.91
N PRO A 204 -0.86 -25.78 -8.45
CA PRO A 204 0.32 -26.23 -7.72
C PRO A 204 1.62 -25.99 -8.52
N GLY A 205 2.63 -25.40 -7.88
CA GLY A 205 3.93 -25.09 -8.49
C GLY A 205 3.96 -23.86 -9.42
N SER A 206 2.88 -23.07 -9.49
CA SER A 206 2.82 -21.84 -10.30
C SER A 206 3.76 -20.73 -9.80
N VAL A 207 3.97 -20.66 -8.48
CA VAL A 207 4.85 -19.68 -7.84
C VAL A 207 5.94 -20.42 -7.07
N PRO A 208 7.05 -20.80 -7.74
CA PRO A 208 8.04 -21.73 -7.17
C PRO A 208 8.78 -21.17 -5.95
N ILE A 209 8.82 -19.84 -5.80
CA ILE A 209 9.43 -19.22 -4.62
C ILE A 209 8.59 -19.43 -3.36
N MET A 210 7.26 -19.59 -3.48
CA MET A 210 6.38 -19.79 -2.33
C MET A 210 6.51 -21.20 -1.74
N ASP A 211 6.81 -22.20 -2.58
CA ASP A 211 7.13 -23.57 -2.13
C ASP A 211 8.38 -23.57 -1.23
N VAL A 212 9.39 -22.77 -1.58
CA VAL A 212 10.64 -22.65 -0.81
C VAL A 212 10.42 -21.87 0.49
N LEU A 213 9.51 -20.88 0.48
CA LEU A 213 9.20 -20.05 1.65
C LEU A 213 8.31 -20.77 2.68
N GLY A 214 7.93 -22.03 2.42
CA GLY A 214 7.13 -22.83 3.34
C GLY A 214 5.70 -22.34 3.47
N ALA A 215 5.13 -21.82 2.38
CA ALA A 215 3.73 -21.37 2.32
C ALA A 215 2.72 -22.52 2.14
N SER A 216 3.18 -23.77 2.19
CA SER A 216 2.41 -25.01 2.08
C SER A 216 1.95 -25.55 3.42
#